data_AF-A0A091CD93-F1
#
_entry.id   AF-A0A091CD93-F1
#
_cell.length_a   1.000
_cell.length_b   1.000
_cell.length_c   1.000
_cell.angle_alpha   90.00
_cell.angle_beta   90.00
_cell.angle_gamma   90.00
#
_symmetry.space_group_name_H-M   'P 1'
#
loop_
_entity.id
_entity.type
_entity.pdbx_description
1 polymer ?
#
loop_
_entity_poly.entity_id
_entity_poly.type
_entity_poly.pdbx_seq_one_letter_code
_entity_poly.pdbx_strand_id
1 'polypeptide(L)'
;MVEQAQEIVHSFNSTYQEVLINPKGVLPEKGMGRLPGIDGRGKMSKSLNNGIYLADSKETVDKKVMNMYTDPNHIHVQDPGNVEGNMVFTYLDVFAKDKNYVQELKEQYQQGGLGDVKIKRYLIEVLDEVLTPMRTRREKFAQDPQYVMDLLKEGSLAAEQIAAQTLDEVKTAMGINYFR
;
A
#
# COMPACT_ATOMS: atom_id res chain seq x y z
N MET A 1 12.86 -8.46 -10.97
CA MET A 1 13.97 -7.98 -10.09
C MET A 1 14.36 -9.02 -9.06
N VAL A 2 13.42 -9.68 -8.34
CA VAL A 2 13.81 -10.77 -7.42
C VAL A 2 14.46 -11.94 -8.17
N GLU A 3 13.95 -12.34 -9.34
CA GLU A 3 14.54 -13.41 -10.16
C GLU A 3 15.98 -13.09 -10.57
N GLN A 4 16.26 -11.85 -10.99
CA GLN A 4 17.61 -11.40 -11.30
C GLN A 4 18.55 -11.48 -10.08
N ALA A 5 18.04 -11.19 -8.87
CA ALA A 5 18.82 -11.39 -7.65
C ALA A 5 19.10 -12.87 -7.38
N GLN A 6 18.14 -13.76 -7.64
CA GLN A 6 18.33 -15.23 -7.53
C GLN A 6 19.39 -15.72 -8.52
N GLU A 7 19.38 -15.23 -9.77
CA GLU A 7 20.40 -15.54 -10.77
C GLU A 7 21.79 -15.05 -10.33
N ILE A 8 21.90 -13.84 -9.78
CA ILE A 8 23.17 -13.31 -9.25
C ILE A 8 23.68 -14.18 -8.10
N VAL A 9 22.80 -14.55 -7.15
CA VAL A 9 23.16 -15.44 -6.02
C VAL A 9 23.62 -16.80 -6.53
N HIS A 10 22.88 -17.39 -7.47
CA HIS A 10 23.23 -18.68 -8.06
C HIS A 10 24.59 -18.61 -8.77
N SER A 11 24.81 -17.58 -9.59
CA SER A 11 26.07 -17.38 -10.31
C SER A 11 27.24 -17.19 -9.33
N PHE A 12 27.07 -16.38 -8.27
CA PHE A 12 28.09 -16.16 -7.27
C PHE A 12 28.44 -17.46 -6.54
N ASN A 13 27.43 -18.16 -6.00
CA ASN A 13 27.63 -19.37 -5.21
C ASN A 13 28.24 -20.51 -6.04
N SER A 14 27.90 -20.58 -7.34
CA SER A 14 28.47 -21.59 -8.26
C SER A 14 29.90 -21.27 -8.69
N THR A 15 30.28 -19.99 -8.72
CA THR A 15 31.62 -19.53 -9.14
C THR A 15 32.62 -19.53 -7.99
N TYR A 16 32.17 -19.12 -6.80
CA TYR A 16 33.01 -18.95 -5.62
C TYR A 16 32.65 -19.99 -4.55
N GLN A 17 31.85 -19.61 -3.56
CA GLN A 17 31.40 -20.47 -2.47
C GLN A 17 29.95 -20.14 -2.12
N GLU A 18 29.24 -21.11 -1.51
CA GLU A 18 27.86 -20.96 -1.06
C GLU A 18 27.77 -20.03 0.16
N VAL A 19 27.78 -18.72 -0.08
CA VAL A 19 27.75 -17.67 0.94
C VAL A 19 26.44 -16.89 0.89
N LEU A 20 25.95 -16.56 -0.31
CA LEU A 20 24.77 -15.73 -0.47
C LEU A 20 23.48 -16.56 -0.36
N ILE A 21 22.52 -16.06 0.41
CA ILE A 21 21.21 -16.72 0.58
C ILE A 21 20.31 -16.40 -0.62
N ASN A 22 19.71 -17.45 -1.21
CA ASN A 22 18.79 -17.28 -2.33
C ASN A 22 17.46 -16.63 -1.87
N PRO A 23 17.11 -15.42 -2.32
CA PRO A 23 15.91 -14.73 -1.87
C PRO A 23 14.64 -15.42 -2.39
N LYS A 24 13.56 -15.35 -1.61
CA LYS A 24 12.23 -15.86 -2.00
C LYS A 24 11.30 -14.69 -2.28
N GLY A 25 10.58 -14.76 -3.40
CA GLY A 25 9.52 -13.80 -3.70
C GLY A 25 8.35 -13.96 -2.73
N VAL A 26 7.87 -12.85 -2.17
CA VAL A 26 6.63 -12.78 -1.41
C VAL A 26 5.62 -12.05 -2.27
N LEU A 27 4.65 -12.78 -2.81
CA LEU A 27 3.62 -12.24 -3.71
C LEU A 27 2.27 -12.22 -2.99
N PRO A 28 1.46 -11.15 -3.19
CA PRO A 28 0.10 -11.12 -2.68
C PRO A 28 -0.77 -12.16 -3.39
N GLU A 29 -1.87 -12.56 -2.75
CA GLU A 29 -2.88 -13.40 -3.39
C GLU A 29 -3.46 -12.73 -4.64
N LYS A 30 -3.94 -13.54 -5.58
CA LYS A 30 -4.51 -13.04 -6.83
C LYS A 30 -5.70 -12.12 -6.52
N GLY A 31 -5.64 -10.89 -7.03
CA GLY A 31 -6.68 -9.87 -6.78
C GLY A 31 -6.32 -8.88 -5.66
N MET A 32 -5.36 -9.20 -4.78
CA MET A 32 -4.84 -8.28 -3.75
C MET A 32 -3.69 -7.41 -4.29
N GLY A 33 -3.91 -6.88 -5.49
CA GLY A 33 -2.91 -6.11 -6.22
C GLY A 33 -2.84 -4.64 -5.80
N ARG A 34 -2.58 -3.78 -6.78
CA ARG A 34 -2.49 -2.33 -6.55
C ARG A 34 -3.87 -1.74 -6.32
N LEU A 35 -4.01 -0.90 -5.30
CA LEU A 35 -5.21 -0.10 -5.11
C LEU A 35 -5.34 0.92 -6.25
N PRO A 36 -6.53 1.06 -6.87
CA PRO A 36 -6.71 2.04 -7.92
C PRO A 36 -6.78 3.46 -7.37
N GLY A 37 -6.50 4.45 -8.23
CA GLY A 37 -6.62 5.86 -7.86
C GLY A 37 -8.08 6.28 -7.65
N ILE A 38 -8.29 7.40 -6.97
CA ILE A 38 -9.63 7.98 -6.75
C ILE A 38 -10.34 8.36 -8.04
N ASP A 39 -9.60 8.51 -9.14
CA ASP A 39 -10.06 8.88 -10.48
C ASP A 39 -10.49 7.69 -11.35
N GLY A 40 -10.40 6.45 -10.84
CA GLY A 40 -10.72 5.24 -11.60
C GLY A 40 -9.66 4.85 -12.63
N ARG A 41 -8.53 5.58 -12.70
CA ARG A 41 -7.51 5.38 -13.73
C ARG A 41 -6.29 4.68 -13.16
N GLY A 42 -6.15 3.40 -13.48
CA GLY A 42 -4.96 2.62 -13.15
C GLY A 42 -4.63 2.66 -11.66
N LYS A 43 -3.34 2.77 -11.32
CA LYS A 43 -2.88 2.73 -9.92
C LYS A 43 -3.05 4.07 -9.21
N MET A 44 -3.26 4.00 -7.90
CA MET A 44 -2.99 5.13 -7.02
C MET A 44 -1.51 5.50 -7.10
N SER A 45 -1.20 6.78 -7.28
CA SER A 45 0.17 7.28 -7.18
C SER A 45 0.26 8.78 -6.85
N LYS A 46 1.39 9.16 -6.26
CA LYS A 46 1.69 10.57 -5.96
C LYS A 46 1.76 11.43 -7.22
N SER A 47 2.42 10.93 -8.27
CA SER A 47 2.63 11.66 -9.53
C SER A 47 1.33 11.88 -10.32
N LEU A 48 0.37 10.96 -10.22
CA LEU A 48 -0.95 11.12 -10.83
C LEU A 48 -1.90 11.99 -9.99
N ASN A 49 -1.47 12.40 -8.80
CA ASN A 49 -2.28 13.16 -7.84
C ASN A 49 -3.66 12.55 -7.57
N ASN A 50 -3.76 11.22 -7.63
CA ASN A 50 -5.00 10.46 -7.49
C ASN A 50 -5.02 9.59 -6.21
N GLY A 51 -4.21 9.96 -5.21
CA GLY A 51 -4.07 9.20 -3.96
C GLY A 51 -4.65 9.87 -2.73
N ILE A 52 -5.12 9.03 -1.81
CA ILE A 52 -5.43 9.38 -0.43
C ILE A 52 -4.20 9.03 0.40
N TYR A 53 -3.57 10.02 1.01
CA TYR A 53 -2.34 9.83 1.77
C TYR A 53 -2.65 9.55 3.24
N LEU A 54 -1.80 8.73 3.87
CA LEU A 54 -1.90 8.44 5.31
C LEU A 54 -1.80 9.69 6.19
N ALA A 55 -1.19 10.75 5.67
CA ALA A 55 -1.00 12.03 6.35
C ALA A 55 -2.10 13.06 6.04
N ASP A 56 -3.06 12.75 5.17
CA ASP A 56 -4.13 13.68 4.83
C ASP A 56 -5.02 13.95 6.05
N SER A 57 -5.41 15.23 6.24
CA SER A 57 -6.41 15.62 7.23
C SER A 57 -7.76 14.98 6.91
N LYS A 58 -8.63 14.85 7.92
CA LYS A 58 -10.01 14.38 7.71
C LYS A 58 -10.70 15.12 6.58
N GLU A 59 -10.66 16.46 6.61
CA GLU A 59 -11.27 17.31 5.59
C GLU A 59 -10.73 17.03 4.17
N THR A 60 -9.44 16.71 4.06
CA THR A 60 -8.81 16.40 2.77
C THR A 60 -9.27 15.03 2.27
N VAL A 61 -9.36 14.03 3.16
CA VAL A 61 -9.91 12.71 2.83
C VAL A 61 -11.35 12.84 2.40
N ASP A 62 -12.18 13.57 3.15
CA ASP A 62 -13.59 13.79 2.84
C ASP A 62 -13.76 14.39 1.44
N LYS A 63 -12.99 15.44 1.11
CA LYS A 63 -13.00 16.05 -0.23
C LYS A 63 -12.56 15.07 -1.32
N LYS A 64 -11.52 14.26 -1.08
CA LYS A 64 -11.02 13.28 -2.06
C LYS A 64 -12.06 12.18 -2.31
N VAL A 65 -12.67 11.64 -1.26
CA VAL A 65 -13.71 10.60 -1.36
C VAL A 65 -14.95 11.14 -2.04
N MET A 66 -15.37 12.36 -1.73
CA MET A 66 -16.51 12.99 -2.40
C MET A 66 -16.30 13.15 -3.90
N ASN A 67 -15.05 13.39 -4.33
CA ASN A 67 -14.65 13.48 -5.73
C ASN A 67 -14.26 12.14 -6.38
N MET A 68 -14.40 11.00 -5.67
CA MET A 68 -14.08 9.70 -6.24
C MET A 68 -14.99 9.36 -7.43
N TYR A 69 -14.37 8.74 -8.44
CA TYR A 69 -15.04 8.18 -9.60
C TYR A 69 -15.93 7.00 -9.22
N THR A 70 -17.19 7.05 -9.65
CA THR A 70 -18.22 6.04 -9.40
C THR A 70 -18.67 5.42 -10.73
N ASP A 71 -19.87 5.76 -11.21
CA ASP A 71 -20.43 5.31 -12.47
C ASP A 71 -20.99 6.51 -13.25
N PRO A 72 -20.48 6.82 -14.46
CA PRO A 72 -20.97 7.93 -15.25
C PRO A 72 -22.43 7.77 -15.71
N ASN A 73 -22.96 6.54 -15.68
CA ASN A 73 -24.33 6.24 -16.08
C ASN A 73 -25.34 6.33 -14.92
N HIS A 74 -24.87 6.43 -13.67
CA HIS A 74 -25.73 6.57 -12.50
C HIS A 74 -26.02 8.06 -12.24
N ILE A 75 -27.02 8.59 -12.96
CA ILE A 75 -27.33 10.04 -12.98
C ILE A 75 -28.27 10.41 -11.83
N HIS A 76 -29.31 9.62 -11.59
CA HIS A 76 -30.29 9.82 -10.53
C HIS A 76 -30.22 8.70 -9.50
N VAL A 77 -30.61 9.00 -8.27
CA VAL A 77 -30.62 8.02 -7.16
C VAL A 77 -31.45 6.78 -7.48
N GLN A 78 -32.50 6.91 -8.29
CA GLN A 78 -33.38 5.80 -8.66
C GLN A 78 -32.81 4.93 -9.77
N ASP A 79 -31.79 5.40 -10.50
CA ASP A 79 -31.21 4.66 -11.61
C ASP A 79 -30.38 3.48 -11.06
N PRO A 80 -30.37 2.32 -11.73
CA PRO A 80 -29.47 1.24 -11.37
C PRO A 80 -28.03 1.63 -11.68
N GLY A 81 -27.11 1.42 -10.75
CA GLY A 81 -25.69 1.73 -10.92
C GLY A 81 -24.80 0.49 -11.08
N ASN A 82 -23.64 0.66 -11.72
CA ASN A 82 -22.64 -0.39 -11.85
C ASN A 82 -21.62 -0.39 -10.69
N VAL A 83 -21.42 -1.56 -10.08
CA VAL A 83 -20.42 -1.80 -9.04
C VAL A 83 -19.03 -2.00 -9.65
N GLU A 84 -18.96 -2.65 -10.82
CA GLU A 84 -17.70 -2.87 -11.52
C GLU A 84 -17.14 -1.54 -12.04
N GLY A 85 -15.89 -1.24 -11.68
CA GLY A 85 -15.26 0.03 -12.02
C GLY A 85 -15.59 1.19 -11.08
N ASN A 86 -16.48 0.99 -10.09
CA ASN A 86 -16.78 2.00 -9.08
C ASN A 86 -15.71 2.00 -7.98
N MET A 87 -14.97 3.11 -7.85
CA MET A 87 -13.85 3.19 -6.91
C MET A 87 -14.29 3.18 -5.46
N VAL A 88 -15.51 3.66 -5.17
CA VAL A 88 -16.04 3.68 -3.81
C VAL A 88 -16.24 2.25 -3.32
N PHE A 89 -16.88 1.39 -4.11
CA PHE A 89 -17.04 -0.02 -3.76
C PHE A 89 -15.71 -0.77 -3.71
N THR A 90 -14.78 -0.46 -4.62
CA THR A 90 -13.43 -1.04 -4.59
C THR A 90 -12.72 -0.75 -3.27
N TYR A 91 -12.87 0.46 -2.74
CA TYR A 91 -12.24 0.82 -1.45
C TYR A 91 -13.01 0.23 -0.27
N LEU A 92 -14.34 0.19 -0.33
CA LEU A 92 -15.15 -0.49 0.70
C LEU A 92 -14.78 -1.98 0.80
N ASP A 93 -14.56 -2.65 -0.34
CA ASP A 93 -14.11 -4.04 -0.37
C ASP A 93 -12.76 -4.27 0.30
N VAL A 94 -11.89 -3.26 0.32
CA VAL A 94 -10.59 -3.35 0.99
C VAL A 94 -10.69 -2.97 2.47
N PHE A 95 -11.31 -1.83 2.79
CA PHE A 95 -11.19 -1.20 4.11
C PHE A 95 -12.38 -1.46 5.04
N ALA A 96 -13.58 -1.70 4.52
CA ALA A 96 -14.74 -1.90 5.38
C ALA A 96 -14.65 -3.26 6.09
N LYS A 97 -14.86 -3.27 7.41
CA LYS A 97 -14.84 -4.50 8.21
C LYS A 97 -16.11 -5.33 7.98
N ASP A 98 -17.26 -4.67 7.89
CA ASP A 98 -18.55 -5.32 7.64
C ASP A 98 -18.73 -5.58 6.14
N LYS A 99 -18.33 -6.78 5.71
CA LYS A 99 -18.47 -7.21 4.31
C LYS A 99 -19.91 -7.50 3.91
N ASN A 100 -20.77 -7.88 4.87
CA ASN A 100 -22.18 -8.15 4.58
C ASN A 100 -22.89 -6.84 4.26
N TYR A 101 -22.64 -5.79 5.03
CA TYR A 101 -23.20 -4.48 4.74
C TYR A 101 -22.71 -3.90 3.41
N VAL A 102 -21.43 -4.11 3.06
CA VAL A 102 -20.92 -3.73 1.72
C VAL A 102 -21.68 -4.47 0.62
N GLN A 103 -21.97 -5.76 0.81
CA GLN A 103 -22.73 -6.56 -0.16
C GLN A 103 -24.18 -6.06 -0.29
N GLU A 104 -24.84 -5.73 0.81
CA GLU A 104 -26.19 -5.12 0.78
C GLU A 104 -26.19 -3.78 0.02
N LEU A 105 -25.17 -2.94 0.24
CA LEU A 105 -25.02 -1.67 -0.49
C LEU A 105 -24.81 -1.91 -1.99
N LYS A 106 -24.04 -2.93 -2.38
CA LYS A 106 -23.85 -3.28 -3.79
C LYS A 106 -25.17 -3.71 -4.43
N GLU A 107 -25.94 -4.55 -3.76
CA GLU A 107 -27.24 -5.01 -4.25
C GLU A 107 -28.24 -3.86 -4.39
N GLN A 108 -28.32 -2.97 -3.39
CA GLN A 108 -29.16 -1.77 -3.45
C GLN A 108 -28.71 -0.82 -4.56
N TYR A 109 -27.40 -0.65 -4.78
CA TYR A 109 -26.86 0.19 -5.84
C TYR A 109 -27.21 -0.35 -7.23
N GLN A 110 -27.14 -1.67 -7.43
CA GLN A 110 -27.50 -2.32 -8.70
C GLN A 110 -29.01 -2.31 -8.97
N GLN A 111 -29.84 -2.32 -7.93
CA GLN A 111 -31.30 -2.22 -8.06
C GLN A 111 -31.77 -0.79 -8.33
N GLY A 112 -30.98 0.20 -7.93
CA GLY A 112 -31.38 1.61 -7.90
C GLY A 112 -32.05 1.97 -6.57
N GLY A 113 -31.96 3.25 -6.20
CA GLY A 113 -32.44 3.80 -4.92
C GLY A 113 -31.32 4.19 -3.94
N LEU A 114 -30.05 3.94 -4.29
CA LEU A 114 -28.89 4.25 -3.45
C LEU A 114 -27.96 5.26 -4.13
N GLY A 115 -27.98 6.50 -3.67
CA GLY A 115 -27.15 7.57 -4.23
C GLY A 115 -25.67 7.48 -3.83
N ASP A 116 -24.80 7.92 -4.74
CA ASP A 116 -23.33 7.98 -4.56
C ASP A 116 -22.90 8.68 -3.27
N VAL A 117 -23.60 9.73 -2.87
CA VAL A 117 -23.28 10.48 -1.66
C VAL A 117 -23.37 9.59 -0.41
N LYS A 118 -24.34 8.65 -0.36
CA LYS A 118 -24.52 7.77 0.79
C LYS A 118 -23.37 6.77 0.91
N ILE A 119 -22.99 6.12 -0.20
CA ILE A 119 -21.85 5.19 -0.20
C ILE A 119 -20.51 5.91 0.04
N LYS A 120 -20.35 7.14 -0.46
CA LYS A 120 -19.16 7.98 -0.21
C LYS A 120 -19.04 8.38 1.25
N ARG A 121 -20.15 8.75 1.91
CA ARG A 121 -20.16 9.04 3.35
C ARG A 121 -19.79 7.82 4.18
N TYR A 122 -20.33 6.66 3.84
CA TYR A 122 -19.94 5.42 4.52
C TYR A 122 -18.46 5.11 4.32
N LEU A 123 -17.92 5.27 3.10
CA LEU A 123 -16.48 5.11 2.87
C LEU A 123 -15.63 6.09 3.69
N ILE A 124 -16.08 7.34 3.85
CA ILE A 124 -15.39 8.32 4.71
C ILE A 124 -15.29 7.80 6.14
N GLU A 125 -16.39 7.30 6.72
CA GLU A 125 -16.40 6.76 8.08
C GLU A 125 -15.42 5.58 8.21
N VAL A 126 -15.47 4.63 7.28
CA VAL A 126 -14.57 3.47 7.21
C VAL A 126 -13.10 3.90 7.14
N LEU A 127 -12.78 4.85 6.26
CA LEU A 127 -11.39 5.33 6.12
C LEU A 127 -10.94 6.12 7.34
N ASP A 128 -11.83 6.88 7.98
CA ASP A 128 -11.49 7.66 9.17
C ASP A 128 -11.15 6.76 10.36
N GLU A 129 -11.86 5.63 10.54
CA GLU A 129 -11.50 4.61 11.54
C GLU A 129 -10.08 4.06 11.32
N VAL A 130 -9.69 3.85 10.06
CA VAL A 130 -8.37 3.31 9.70
C VAL A 130 -7.29 4.37 9.86
N LEU A 131 -7.55 5.60 9.41
CA LEU A 131 -6.55 6.67 9.32
C LEU A 131 -6.33 7.41 10.64
N THR A 132 -7.37 7.58 11.46
CA THR A 132 -7.27 8.29 12.75
C THR A 132 -6.13 7.80 13.64
N PRO A 133 -6.01 6.50 13.96
CA PRO A 133 -4.89 6.02 14.78
C PRO A 133 -3.52 6.21 14.11
N MET A 134 -3.45 6.25 12.78
CA MET A 134 -2.21 6.53 12.05
C MET A 134 -1.84 8.02 12.13
N ARG A 135 -2.82 8.92 11.99
CA ARG A 135 -2.62 10.37 12.14
C ARG A 135 -2.14 10.71 13.55
N THR A 136 -2.77 10.15 14.58
CA THR A 136 -2.35 10.35 15.98
C THR A 136 -0.91 9.90 16.22
N ARG A 137 -0.51 8.74 15.71
CA ARG A 137 0.89 8.28 15.83
C ARG A 137 1.85 9.18 15.06
N ARG A 138 1.47 9.61 13.86
CA ARG A 138 2.27 10.54 13.04
C ARG A 138 2.50 11.86 13.76
N GLU A 139 1.45 12.44 14.34
CA GLU A 139 1.54 13.69 15.11
C GLU A 139 2.46 13.53 16.32
N LYS A 140 2.35 12.41 17.06
CA LYS A 140 3.26 12.09 18.16
C LYS A 140 4.72 12.06 17.69
N PHE A 141 5.03 11.41 16.56
CA PHE A 141 6.39 11.39 16.01
C PHE A 141 6.84 12.74 15.45
N ALA A 142 5.92 13.58 14.97
CA ALA A 142 6.25 14.91 14.48
C ALA A 142 6.65 15.89 15.61
N GLN A 143 6.23 15.63 16.84
CA GLN A 143 6.64 16.40 18.02
C GLN A 143 8.10 16.13 18.44
N ASP A 144 8.65 14.97 18.06
CA ASP A 144 10.04 14.61 18.31
C ASP A 144 10.72 14.10 17.03
N PRO A 145 11.13 15.01 16.12
CA PRO A 145 11.84 14.63 14.91
C PRO A 145 13.18 13.95 15.19
N GLN A 146 13.82 14.26 16.33
CA GLN A 146 15.11 13.67 16.69
C GLN A 146 14.94 12.18 16.99
N TYR A 147 13.90 11.80 17.72
CA TYR A 147 13.57 10.38 17.93
C TYR A 147 13.43 9.60 16.62
N VAL A 148 12.80 10.18 15.59
CA VAL A 148 12.68 9.53 14.27
C VAL A 148 14.05 9.36 13.61
N MET A 149 14.93 10.36 13.71
CA MET A 149 16.29 10.27 13.19
C MET A 149 17.12 9.23 13.93
N ASP A 150 16.97 9.14 15.25
CA ASP A 150 17.68 8.15 16.07
C ASP A 150 17.23 6.73 15.72
N LEU A 151 15.92 6.50 15.53
CA LEU A 151 15.38 5.22 15.06
C LEU A 151 15.97 4.81 13.70
N LEU A 152 16.07 5.76 12.75
CA LEU A 152 16.68 5.51 11.44
C LEU A 152 18.17 5.20 11.56
N LYS A 153 18.88 5.90 12.44
CA LYS A 153 20.31 5.68 12.69
C LYS A 153 20.55 4.30 13.29
N GLU A 154 19.77 3.91 14.30
CA GLU A 154 19.86 2.59 14.93
C GLU A 154 19.64 1.47 13.92
N GLY A 155 18.58 1.54 13.11
CA GLY A 155 18.31 0.56 12.07
C GLY A 155 19.40 0.50 10.99
N SER A 156 20.00 1.65 10.66
CA SER A 156 21.10 1.73 9.69
C SER A 156 22.37 1.07 10.22
N LEU A 157 22.71 1.29 11.49
CA LEU A 157 23.86 0.65 12.14
C LEU A 157 23.68 -0.87 12.25
N ALA A 158 22.48 -1.33 12.60
CA ALA A 158 22.17 -2.76 12.62
C ALA A 158 22.30 -3.40 11.22
N ALA A 159 21.79 -2.73 10.19
CA ALA A 159 21.91 -3.20 8.81
C ALA A 159 23.37 -3.19 8.31
N GLU A 160 24.16 -2.18 8.70
CA GLU A 160 25.58 -2.06 8.36
C GLU A 160 26.39 -3.24 8.94
N GLN A 161 26.13 -3.64 10.18
CA GLN A 161 26.80 -4.78 10.79
C GLN A 161 26.58 -6.07 10.01
N ILE A 162 25.33 -6.35 9.62
CA ILE A 162 24.96 -7.53 8.82
C ILE A 162 25.62 -7.45 7.44
N ALA A 163 25.53 -6.29 6.78
CA ALA A 163 26.11 -6.09 5.46
C ALA A 163 27.65 -6.21 5.46
N ALA A 164 28.31 -5.71 6.51
CA ALA A 164 29.76 -5.81 6.68
C ALA A 164 30.20 -7.26 6.86
N GLN A 165 29.45 -8.04 7.65
CA GLN A 165 29.69 -9.48 7.79
C GLN A 165 29.54 -10.21 6.44
N THR A 166 28.42 -9.99 5.73
CA THR A 166 28.20 -10.63 4.42
C THR A 166 29.28 -10.24 3.41
N LEU A 167 29.68 -8.96 3.37
CA LEU A 167 30.72 -8.48 2.46
C LEU A 167 32.07 -9.12 2.75
N ASP A 168 32.38 -9.35 4.02
CA ASP A 168 33.61 -10.01 4.44
C ASP A 168 33.64 -11.50 4.06
N GLU A 169 32.51 -12.21 4.23
CA GLU A 169 32.34 -13.60 3.76
C GLU A 169 32.50 -13.68 2.23
N VAL A 170 31.88 -12.74 1.50
CA VAL A 170 32.01 -12.60 0.05
C VAL A 170 33.46 -12.35 -0.39
N LYS A 171 34.15 -11.40 0.23
CA LYS A 171 35.57 -11.10 -0.07
C LYS A 171 36.47 -12.31 0.18
N THR A 172 36.17 -13.06 1.24
CA THR A 172 36.90 -14.29 1.59
C THR A 172 36.66 -15.38 0.55
N ALA A 173 35.41 -15.62 0.14
CA ALA A 173 35.06 -16.59 -0.90
C ALA A 173 35.67 -16.24 -2.27
N MET A 174 35.79 -14.95 -2.59
CA MET A 174 36.43 -14.46 -3.82
C MET A 174 37.97 -14.44 -3.75
N GLY A 175 38.57 -14.64 -2.57
CA GLY A 175 40.03 -14.59 -2.39
C GLY A 175 40.62 -13.16 -2.45
N ILE A 176 39.83 -12.12 -2.18
CA ILE A 176 40.24 -10.71 -2.22
C ILE A 176 40.35 -10.08 -0.83
N ASN A 177 40.39 -10.89 0.22
CA ASN A 177 40.57 -10.45 1.60
C ASN A 177 42.05 -10.51 2.00
N TYR A 178 42.85 -9.59 1.43
CA TYR A 178 44.33 -9.68 1.43
C TYR A 178 45.02 -9.45 2.78
N PHE A 179 44.37 -8.74 3.70
CA PHE A 179 45.00 -8.25 4.95
C PHE A 179 44.33 -8.80 6.20
N ARG A 180 43.68 -9.96 6.07
CA ARG A 180 43.04 -10.65 7.18
C ARG A 180 44.01 -11.60 7.87
#